data_AF-A0A8K0AF94-F1
#
_entry.id   AF-A0A8K0AF94-F1
#
_cell.length_a   1.000
_cell.length_b   1.000
_cell.length_c   1.000
_cell.angle_alpha   90.00
_cell.angle_beta   90.00
_cell.angle_gamma   90.00
#
_symmetry.space_group_name_H-M   'P 1'
#
loop_
_entity.id
_entity.type
_entity.pdbx_description
1 polymer ?
#
loop_
_entity_poly.entity_id
_entity_poly.type
_entity_poly.pdbx_seq_one_letter_code
_entity_poly.pdbx_strand_id
1 'polypeptide(L)'
;MAHFNPPQIQDNHNGWGPCAIPEKFKDMPYQPFSKGDRLGKVSDWTGATYQDRRYINKYSSQFGAGNQYSYYHEEDESSFQLVDTTKTPKPLYQRNRQRYNQQRNMRRERERREQQRAAAQSAPLSKTQKSRERDRMRLQKKLQKQFGGRQRWNDRNQQVQQKNRDASIEVRPDWKVLEEMDFPRLTKLRMPDADEPTEIVQCGVLEYYDKSYDRVNTKNERRLARVNRIFHKVTTTDDPVIRQIAKSHGNVYATDIILATLMCCTRSVYSWDIVVQRVGSKLFFDKRDDSEFDLLTVSETATEPPQDEGASINSPRNLALEATFINHNFSQQVLKMVRKKKGSSEVHRFNKPNPFVTDEDEGEVASVAYRYRKYKLGNDIELVVRCEHDGSMLGPNGETQFINIKTLNEWDSRFSNKNVEWRAKLDSQRGAVLATELKNNSCKLAKWTASAVLAGSDALKLGYVSRVNVRDSSKHVILGTQQFNPRELAAQINLDMQNAWGIVRCIIDTCMKLEEGKYLILKDPNKPVIRIYGLPDGTFSSDDDDDEDESDEEEDDDDDEDDDDDDDEKNDDEKK
;
A
#
# COMPACT_ATOMS: atom_id res chain seq x y z
N MET A 1 -46.44 40.10 20.09
CA MET A 1 -46.18 41.46 19.55
C MET A 1 -45.03 41.38 18.56
N ALA A 2 -44.94 42.27 17.56
CA ALA A 2 -43.76 42.33 16.70
C ALA A 2 -42.58 42.94 17.47
N HIS A 3 -41.42 42.27 17.45
CA HIS A 3 -40.24 42.69 18.20
C HIS A 3 -39.32 43.55 17.32
N PHE A 4 -38.90 44.71 17.81
CA PHE A 4 -37.97 45.61 17.13
C PHE A 4 -36.80 45.96 18.04
N ASN A 5 -35.61 45.47 17.70
CA ASN A 5 -34.38 45.90 18.36
C ASN A 5 -33.87 47.20 17.72
N PRO A 6 -33.62 48.27 18.49
CA PRO A 6 -33.06 49.50 17.94
C PRO A 6 -31.65 49.23 17.38
N PRO A 7 -31.32 49.71 16.17
CA PRO A 7 -30.00 49.52 15.59
C PRO A 7 -28.95 50.30 16.39
N GLN A 8 -27.83 49.65 16.71
CA GLN A 8 -26.69 50.33 17.31
C GLN A 8 -26.06 51.29 16.30
N ILE A 9 -25.87 52.55 16.72
CA ILE A 9 -25.22 53.60 15.93
C ILE A 9 -23.96 54.09 16.66
N GLN A 10 -22.96 54.54 15.88
CA GLN A 10 -21.76 55.14 16.44
C GLN A 10 -22.04 56.58 16.90
N ASP A 11 -21.57 56.96 18.08
CA ASP A 11 -21.62 58.33 18.58
C ASP A 11 -20.28 59.04 18.34
N ASN A 12 -20.31 60.25 17.80
CA ASN A 12 -19.12 61.04 17.47
C ASN A 12 -19.33 62.51 17.88
N HIS A 13 -18.86 62.85 19.08
CA HIS A 13 -19.03 64.20 19.66
C HIS A 13 -18.27 65.29 18.91
N ASN A 14 -17.29 64.92 18.08
CA ASN A 14 -16.36 65.86 17.43
C ASN A 14 -16.56 65.99 15.91
N GLY A 15 -17.56 65.31 15.32
CA GLY A 15 -17.88 65.45 13.89
C GLY A 15 -18.88 64.43 13.36
N TRP A 16 -19.20 64.52 12.07
CA TRP A 16 -20.22 63.69 11.40
C TRP A 16 -19.67 62.42 10.71
N GLY A 17 -18.39 62.10 10.92
CA GLY A 17 -17.71 60.95 10.29
C GLY A 17 -17.67 59.69 11.17
N PRO A 18 -17.15 58.56 10.67
CA PRO A 18 -16.90 57.37 11.48
C PRO A 18 -15.88 57.69 12.59
N CYS A 19 -16.18 57.30 13.82
CA CYS A 19 -15.29 57.50 14.99
C CYS A 19 -14.50 56.24 15.36
N ALA A 20 -14.90 55.06 14.87
CA ALA A 20 -14.25 53.79 15.14
C ALA A 20 -14.09 52.93 13.87
N ILE A 21 -13.03 52.12 13.85
CA ILE A 21 -12.87 51.04 12.87
C ILE A 21 -13.95 49.99 13.13
N PRO A 22 -14.66 49.46 12.10
CA PRO A 22 -15.62 48.39 12.29
C PRO A 22 -14.98 47.17 12.96
N GLU A 23 -15.57 46.72 14.06
CA GLU A 23 -15.05 45.66 14.94
C GLU A 23 -14.60 44.40 14.17
N LYS A 24 -15.41 44.00 13.18
CA LYS A 24 -15.14 42.90 12.23
C LYS A 24 -13.74 42.91 11.57
N PHE A 25 -13.09 44.06 11.44
CA PHE A 25 -11.79 44.23 10.79
C PHE A 25 -10.73 44.84 11.72
N LYS A 26 -11.02 45.03 13.00
CA LYS A 26 -10.12 45.69 13.95
C LYS A 26 -8.86 44.86 14.23
N ASP A 27 -9.05 43.56 14.42
CA ASP A 27 -7.99 42.62 14.84
C ASP A 27 -7.42 41.81 13.64
N MET A 28 -7.63 42.30 12.42
CA MET A 28 -7.21 41.66 11.17
C MET A 28 -6.46 42.67 10.28
N PRO A 29 -5.21 42.40 9.87
CA PRO A 29 -4.49 43.26 8.93
C PRO A 29 -5.30 43.49 7.64
N TYR A 30 -5.60 44.75 7.32
CA TYR A 30 -6.41 45.07 6.14
C TYR A 30 -5.64 44.81 4.85
N GLN A 31 -6.18 43.95 3.99
CA GLN A 31 -5.72 43.79 2.61
C GLN A 31 -6.93 43.81 1.65
N PRO A 32 -6.98 44.73 0.66
CA PRO A 32 -8.05 44.76 -0.32
C PRO A 32 -8.02 43.52 -1.23
N PHE A 33 -9.19 43.04 -1.64
CA PHE A 33 -9.34 41.90 -2.54
C PHE A 33 -10.66 41.97 -3.33
N SER A 34 -10.73 41.22 -4.43
CA SER A 34 -11.94 41.05 -5.24
C SER A 34 -12.41 39.60 -5.17
N LYS A 35 -13.69 39.38 -4.80
CA LYS A 35 -14.32 38.04 -4.78
C LYS A 35 -14.55 37.45 -6.17
N GLY A 36 -14.46 38.27 -7.22
CA GLY A 36 -14.59 37.82 -8.62
C GLY A 36 -13.27 37.34 -9.23
N ASP A 37 -12.15 37.47 -8.51
CA ASP A 37 -10.84 37.09 -9.02
C ASP A 37 -10.71 35.57 -9.15
N ARG A 38 -10.01 35.12 -10.19
CA ARG A 38 -9.86 33.70 -10.49
C ARG A 38 -8.97 33.03 -9.45
N LEU A 39 -9.49 31.99 -8.79
CA LEU A 39 -8.73 31.15 -7.85
C LEU A 39 -8.07 29.95 -8.54
N GLY A 40 -7.15 29.27 -7.86
CA GLY A 40 -6.49 28.04 -8.34
C GLY A 40 -5.12 28.22 -9.00
N LYS A 41 -4.31 29.19 -8.54
CA LYS A 41 -2.89 29.29 -8.90
C LYS A 41 -2.07 28.30 -8.04
N VAL A 42 -1.22 27.51 -8.68
CA VAL A 42 -0.31 26.56 -8.03
C VAL A 42 0.99 27.26 -7.65
N SER A 43 1.59 26.89 -6.52
CA SER A 43 2.97 27.24 -6.19
C SER A 43 3.89 26.07 -6.55
N ASP A 44 4.99 26.36 -7.22
CA ASP A 44 5.94 25.34 -7.72
C ASP A 44 7.37 25.87 -7.57
N TRP A 45 8.09 25.32 -6.58
CA TRP A 45 9.48 25.66 -6.28
C TRP A 45 10.46 25.24 -7.38
N THR A 46 10.08 24.33 -8.28
CA THR A 46 10.89 23.93 -9.44
C THR A 46 10.71 24.85 -10.65
N GLY A 47 9.67 25.70 -10.65
CA GLY A 47 9.34 26.63 -11.73
C GLY A 47 8.86 25.98 -13.04
N ALA A 48 8.65 24.66 -13.06
CA ALA A 48 8.31 23.91 -14.28
C ALA A 48 6.85 24.09 -14.75
N THR A 49 5.94 24.38 -13.82
CA THR A 49 4.47 24.37 -14.04
C THR A 49 3.97 25.44 -15.02
N TYR A 50 4.63 26.61 -15.09
CA TYR A 50 4.14 27.76 -15.87
C TYR A 50 5.10 28.19 -17.00
N GLN A 51 5.33 27.30 -17.97
CA GLN A 51 6.14 27.65 -19.16
C GLN A 51 5.53 28.78 -20.01
N ASP A 52 4.20 28.93 -20.02
CA ASP A 52 3.50 30.04 -20.69
C ASP A 52 2.98 31.06 -19.66
N ARG A 53 3.61 32.24 -19.63
CA ARG A 53 3.26 33.36 -18.75
C ARG A 53 1.80 33.83 -18.89
N ARG A 54 1.11 33.55 -20.00
CA ARG A 54 -0.31 33.89 -20.18
C ARG A 54 -1.25 33.20 -19.19
N TYR A 55 -0.82 32.09 -18.57
CA TYR A 55 -1.59 31.46 -17.50
C TYR A 55 -1.43 32.17 -16.16
N ILE A 56 -0.23 32.65 -15.82
CA ILE A 56 0.02 33.41 -14.58
C ILE A 56 -0.81 34.69 -14.55
N ASN A 57 -0.87 35.42 -15.66
CA ASN A 57 -1.60 36.69 -15.76
C ASN A 57 -3.12 36.57 -15.49
N LYS A 58 -3.70 35.36 -15.60
CA LYS A 58 -5.13 35.12 -15.28
C LYS A 58 -5.42 35.10 -13.78
N TYR A 59 -4.39 35.00 -12.95
CA TYR A 59 -4.46 34.98 -11.49
C TYR A 59 -3.85 36.25 -10.86
N SER A 60 -3.54 37.27 -11.67
CA SER A 60 -3.19 38.59 -11.16
C SER A 60 -4.48 39.30 -10.77
N SER A 61 -4.60 39.73 -9.52
CA SER A 61 -5.67 40.64 -9.14
C SER A 61 -5.55 41.94 -9.94
N GLN A 62 -6.69 42.48 -10.38
CA GLN A 62 -6.76 43.79 -11.03
C GLN A 62 -6.95 44.92 -10.02
N PHE A 63 -7.35 44.61 -8.78
CA PHE A 63 -7.71 45.59 -7.77
C PHE A 63 -7.35 45.08 -6.37
N GLY A 64 -6.32 45.66 -5.76
CA GLY A 64 -5.86 45.29 -4.42
C GLY A 64 -4.58 44.45 -4.39
N ALA A 65 -3.51 44.93 -5.03
CA ALA A 65 -2.17 44.38 -4.78
C ALA A 65 -1.70 44.80 -3.38
N GLY A 66 -1.57 43.83 -2.47
CA GLY A 66 -1.06 44.03 -1.12
C GLY A 66 -0.21 42.84 -0.68
N ASN A 67 0.79 43.11 0.16
CA ASN A 67 1.76 42.12 0.63
C ASN A 67 1.68 41.92 2.16
N GLN A 68 0.54 42.29 2.77
CA GLN A 68 0.37 42.26 4.23
C GLN A 68 0.34 40.82 4.76
N TYR A 69 -0.15 39.88 3.93
CA TYR A 69 -0.10 38.44 4.13
C TYR A 69 0.93 37.80 3.18
N SER A 70 2.18 38.26 3.22
CA SER A 70 3.26 37.71 2.38
C SER A 70 4.48 37.36 3.22
N TYR A 71 5.03 36.17 2.97
CA TYR A 71 6.28 35.71 3.53
C TYR A 71 7.41 35.95 2.52
N TYR A 72 8.50 36.57 2.97
CA TYR A 72 9.73 36.74 2.20
C TYR A 72 10.82 35.90 2.85
N HIS A 73 11.38 34.97 2.08
CA HIS A 73 12.54 34.19 2.50
C HIS A 73 13.80 34.95 2.05
N GLU A 74 14.64 35.37 2.99
CA GLU A 74 15.81 36.21 2.71
C GLU A 74 17.08 35.42 2.39
N GLU A 75 17.11 34.11 2.66
CA GLU A 75 18.29 33.25 2.49
C GLU A 75 18.30 32.50 1.15
N ASP A 76 19.51 32.35 0.58
CA ASP A 76 19.70 31.59 -0.66
C ASP A 76 19.88 30.10 -0.34
N GLU A 77 18.76 29.37 -0.26
CA GLU A 77 18.69 27.93 0.04
C GLU A 77 19.65 27.08 -0.82
N SER A 78 19.99 27.55 -2.03
CA SER A 78 20.90 26.85 -2.95
C SER A 78 22.35 26.77 -2.46
N SER A 79 22.71 27.57 -1.44
CA SER A 79 24.03 27.59 -0.81
C SER A 79 24.23 26.51 0.25
N PHE A 80 23.15 25.96 0.82
CA PHE A 80 23.22 24.97 1.88
C PHE A 80 23.44 23.56 1.32
N GLN A 81 24.40 22.84 1.88
CA GLN A 81 24.62 21.42 1.61
C GLN A 81 24.18 20.62 2.84
N LEU A 82 23.29 19.65 2.65
CA LEU A 82 22.87 18.74 3.72
C LEU A 82 24.07 17.91 4.20
N VAL A 83 24.55 18.18 5.41
CA VAL A 83 25.67 17.45 6.00
C VAL A 83 25.16 16.13 6.58
N ASP A 84 25.43 15.04 5.87
CA ASP A 84 25.16 13.69 6.33
C ASP A 84 26.02 13.35 7.57
N THR A 85 25.38 13.26 8.73
CA THR A 85 26.00 12.87 10.01
C THR A 85 26.09 11.36 10.20
N THR A 86 25.57 10.55 9.25
CA THR A 86 25.75 9.09 9.32
C THR A 86 27.23 8.75 9.21
N LYS A 87 27.72 7.92 10.14
CA LYS A 87 29.09 7.42 10.12
C LYS A 87 29.29 6.54 8.89
N THR A 88 29.76 7.14 7.79
CA THR A 88 30.08 6.42 6.55
C THR A 88 30.94 5.18 6.85
N PRO A 89 30.40 3.95 6.67
CA PRO A 89 31.14 2.74 6.99
C PRO A 89 32.28 2.60 5.98
N LYS A 90 33.53 2.76 6.44
CA LYS A 90 34.73 2.65 5.60
C LYS A 90 34.67 1.32 4.82
N PRO A 91 34.68 1.32 3.48
CA PRO A 91 34.57 0.09 2.71
C PRO A 91 35.74 -0.85 3.04
N LEU A 92 35.43 -2.07 3.47
CA LEU A 92 36.38 -3.15 3.79
C LEU A 92 37.25 -3.63 2.59
N TYR A 93 37.15 -2.97 1.44
CA TYR A 93 37.77 -3.36 0.18
C TYR A 93 39.27 -3.03 0.05
N GLN A 94 39.89 -2.39 1.05
CA GLN A 94 41.34 -2.10 0.97
C GLN A 94 42.27 -3.30 1.22
N ARG A 95 41.78 -4.48 1.62
CA ARG A 95 42.65 -5.63 1.95
C ARG A 95 42.89 -6.65 0.83
N ASN A 96 42.32 -6.50 -0.38
CA ASN A 96 42.46 -7.51 -1.44
C ASN A 96 42.86 -6.98 -2.84
N ARG A 97 43.49 -5.79 -2.89
CA ARG A 97 43.97 -5.20 -4.16
C ARG A 97 45.16 -5.95 -4.80
N GLN A 98 45.86 -6.79 -4.05
CA GLN A 98 47.03 -7.57 -4.53
C GLN A 98 46.66 -8.67 -5.54
N ARG A 99 45.57 -9.43 -5.34
CA ARG A 99 45.28 -10.63 -6.18
C ARG A 99 44.89 -10.30 -7.62
N TYR A 100 44.15 -9.21 -7.86
CA TYR A 100 43.74 -8.83 -9.22
C TYR A 100 44.88 -8.30 -10.11
N ASN A 101 45.98 -7.82 -9.53
CA ASN A 101 47.15 -7.37 -10.30
C ASN A 101 48.03 -8.54 -10.80
N GLN A 102 48.14 -9.64 -10.06
CA GLN A 102 48.91 -10.82 -10.50
C GLN A 102 48.30 -11.46 -11.77
N GLN A 103 46.98 -11.63 -11.82
CA GLN A 103 46.31 -12.22 -12.98
C GLN A 103 46.40 -11.33 -14.24
N ARG A 104 46.51 -10.01 -14.07
CA ARG A 104 46.65 -9.04 -15.17
C ARG A 104 48.08 -8.98 -15.74
N ASN A 105 49.10 -9.21 -14.90
CA ASN A 105 50.49 -9.35 -15.36
C ASN A 105 50.70 -10.67 -16.14
N MET A 106 50.20 -11.80 -15.64
CA MET A 106 50.29 -13.09 -16.34
C MET A 106 49.69 -13.05 -17.75
N ARG A 107 48.59 -12.31 -17.96
CA ARG A 107 47.96 -12.16 -19.28
C ARG A 107 48.79 -11.29 -20.24
N ARG A 108 49.40 -10.20 -19.74
CA ARG A 108 50.35 -9.37 -20.51
C ARG A 108 51.64 -10.10 -20.89
N GLU A 109 52.12 -10.99 -20.02
CA GLU A 109 53.33 -11.77 -20.27
C GLU A 109 53.12 -12.86 -21.33
N ARG A 110 51.92 -13.47 -21.36
CA ARG A 110 51.50 -14.37 -22.44
C ARG A 110 51.39 -13.66 -23.79
N GLU A 111 50.73 -12.50 -23.84
CA GLU A 111 50.64 -11.65 -25.06
C GLU A 111 52.03 -11.23 -25.56
N ARG A 112 52.98 -10.94 -24.66
CA ARG A 112 54.36 -10.56 -25.01
C ARG A 112 55.16 -11.73 -25.58
N ARG A 113 54.95 -12.97 -25.10
CA ARG A 113 55.53 -14.19 -25.69
C ARG A 113 54.94 -14.53 -27.07
N GLU A 114 53.64 -14.32 -27.28
CA GLU A 114 53.01 -14.51 -28.59
C GLU A 114 53.48 -13.46 -29.62
N GLN A 115 53.64 -12.19 -29.23
CA GLN A 115 54.24 -11.18 -30.11
C GLN A 115 55.72 -11.45 -30.45
N GLN A 116 56.50 -12.05 -29.54
CA GLN A 116 57.87 -12.47 -29.86
C GLN A 116 57.91 -13.67 -30.83
N ARG A 117 56.94 -14.59 -30.80
CA ARG A 117 56.82 -15.65 -31.80
C ARG A 117 56.39 -15.12 -33.18
N ALA A 118 55.45 -14.17 -33.23
CA ALA A 118 55.01 -13.57 -34.49
C ALA A 118 56.12 -12.74 -35.18
N ALA A 119 57.03 -12.12 -34.42
CA ALA A 119 58.16 -11.36 -34.95
C ALA A 119 59.25 -12.23 -35.61
N ALA A 120 59.23 -13.55 -35.42
CA ALA A 120 60.23 -14.47 -36.00
C ALA A 120 59.88 -14.98 -37.41
N GLN A 121 58.70 -14.64 -37.95
CA GLN A 121 58.20 -15.11 -39.25
C GLN A 121 57.88 -13.99 -40.26
N SER A 122 58.14 -12.72 -39.92
CA SER A 122 57.88 -11.59 -40.83
C SER A 122 59.12 -11.19 -41.64
N ALA A 123 59.04 -11.29 -42.96
CA ALA A 123 60.08 -10.87 -43.91
C ALA A 123 60.49 -9.38 -43.74
N PRO A 124 61.73 -9.00 -44.12
CA PRO A 124 62.27 -7.66 -43.85
C PRO A 124 61.66 -6.55 -44.72
N LEU A 125 60.53 -5.99 -44.26
CA LEU A 125 59.97 -4.74 -44.79
C LEU A 125 60.88 -3.53 -44.48
N SER A 126 61.02 -2.62 -45.45
CA SER A 126 61.96 -1.50 -45.40
C SER A 126 61.61 -0.44 -44.34
N LYS A 127 62.61 0.37 -43.94
CA LYS A 127 62.46 1.40 -42.90
C LYS A 127 61.29 2.37 -43.17
N THR A 128 61.01 2.68 -44.43
CA THR A 128 59.99 3.66 -44.82
C THR A 128 58.56 3.14 -44.65
N GLN A 129 58.31 1.84 -44.84
CA GLN A 129 56.99 1.24 -44.64
C GLN A 129 56.63 1.12 -43.14
N LYS A 130 57.60 0.74 -42.30
CA LYS A 130 57.41 0.59 -40.84
C LYS A 130 57.03 1.88 -40.12
N SER A 131 57.36 3.06 -40.66
CA SER A 131 56.92 4.34 -40.08
C SER A 131 55.45 4.62 -40.38
N ARG A 132 55.03 4.51 -41.66
CA ARG A 132 53.65 4.75 -42.10
C ARG A 132 52.63 3.86 -41.38
N GLU A 133 52.97 2.60 -41.14
CA GLU A 133 52.10 1.65 -40.45
C GLU A 133 51.94 1.99 -38.94
N ARG A 134 53.02 2.47 -38.30
CA ARG A 134 52.98 2.94 -36.91
C ARG A 134 52.06 4.15 -36.72
N ASP A 135 52.10 5.10 -37.65
CA ASP A 135 51.28 6.30 -37.58
C ASP A 135 49.81 6.01 -37.91
N ARG A 136 49.53 5.10 -38.86
CA ARG A 136 48.18 4.58 -39.10
C ARG A 136 47.58 3.92 -37.85
N MET A 137 48.35 3.10 -37.14
CA MET A 137 47.92 2.48 -35.87
C MET A 137 47.74 3.51 -34.73
N ARG A 138 48.57 4.55 -34.67
CA ARG A 138 48.40 5.67 -33.71
C ARG A 138 47.12 6.45 -33.98
N LEU A 139 46.83 6.76 -35.24
CA LEU A 139 45.62 7.49 -35.63
C LEU A 139 44.35 6.68 -35.30
N GLN A 140 44.34 5.37 -35.60
CA GLN A 140 43.24 4.48 -35.28
C GLN A 140 42.98 4.37 -33.77
N LYS A 141 44.02 4.28 -32.93
CA LYS A 141 43.89 4.35 -31.46
C LYS A 141 43.42 5.71 -30.95
N LYS A 142 43.68 6.80 -31.68
CA LYS A 142 43.22 8.15 -31.32
C LYS A 142 41.72 8.31 -31.61
N LEU A 143 41.24 7.91 -32.79
CA LEU A 143 39.80 7.89 -33.12
C LEU A 143 39.01 6.96 -32.19
N GLN A 144 39.52 5.77 -31.88
CA GLN A 144 38.83 4.82 -31.01
C GLN A 144 38.69 5.34 -29.56
N LYS A 145 39.64 6.16 -29.07
CA LYS A 145 39.51 6.88 -27.80
C LYS A 145 38.53 8.05 -27.86
N GLN A 146 38.43 8.74 -29.00
CA GLN A 146 37.61 9.93 -29.17
C GLN A 146 36.12 9.62 -29.33
N PHE A 147 35.77 8.51 -30.00
CA PHE A 147 34.37 8.06 -30.17
C PHE A 147 33.93 6.98 -29.17
N GLY A 148 34.82 6.09 -28.73
CA GLY A 148 34.47 5.00 -27.80
C GLY A 148 34.36 5.39 -26.32
N GLY A 149 34.71 6.64 -25.96
CA GLY A 149 34.76 7.11 -24.57
C GLY A 149 33.40 7.50 -23.97
N ARG A 150 32.43 7.95 -24.79
CA ARG A 150 31.15 8.50 -24.31
C ARG A 150 30.09 7.44 -23.97
N GLN A 151 30.07 6.28 -24.63
CA GLN A 151 29.05 5.26 -24.33
C GLN A 151 29.35 4.47 -23.05
N ARG A 152 30.61 4.09 -22.79
CA ARG A 152 30.96 3.19 -21.67
C ARG A 152 31.00 3.83 -20.28
N TRP A 153 30.91 5.16 -20.18
CA TRP A 153 30.79 5.85 -18.88
C TRP A 153 29.34 5.92 -18.39
N ASN A 154 28.34 5.93 -19.30
CA ASN A 154 26.94 5.85 -18.90
C ASN A 154 26.58 4.45 -18.38
N ASP A 155 26.89 3.37 -19.12
CA ASP A 155 26.56 1.99 -18.71
C ASP A 155 27.04 1.61 -17.30
N ARG A 156 28.18 2.16 -16.84
CA ARG A 156 28.76 1.80 -15.54
C ARG A 156 28.30 2.67 -14.38
N ASN A 157 27.76 3.86 -14.67
CA ASN A 157 27.08 4.72 -13.70
C ASN A 157 25.55 4.56 -13.76
N GLN A 158 25.04 3.80 -14.73
CA GLN A 158 23.67 3.27 -14.81
C GLN A 158 23.50 1.90 -14.15
N GLN A 159 24.43 1.49 -13.27
CA GLN A 159 23.93 0.91 -12.02
C GLN A 159 23.21 2.04 -11.28
N VAL A 160 21.92 2.20 -11.61
CA VAL A 160 21.00 3.05 -10.86
C VAL A 160 21.19 2.65 -9.39
N GLN A 161 21.78 3.54 -8.60
CA GLN A 161 21.72 3.41 -7.16
C GLN A 161 20.23 3.39 -6.86
N GLN A 162 19.68 2.24 -6.47
CA GLN A 162 18.31 2.17 -6.01
C GLN A 162 18.19 3.25 -4.94
N LYS A 163 17.27 4.20 -5.14
CA LYS A 163 17.07 5.27 -4.19
C LYS A 163 16.80 4.64 -2.83
N ASN A 164 17.29 5.27 -1.76
CA ASN A 164 16.88 4.87 -0.43
C ASN A 164 15.34 4.92 -0.40
N ARG A 165 14.74 3.81 0.03
CA ARG A 165 13.29 3.72 0.22
C ARG A 165 12.93 4.39 1.53
N ASP A 166 11.76 4.98 1.57
CA ASP A 166 11.20 5.59 2.76
C ASP A 166 10.64 4.52 3.71
N ALA A 167 10.70 4.80 5.01
CA ALA A 167 10.04 4.00 6.03
C ALA A 167 8.52 4.24 5.97
N SER A 168 7.74 3.26 6.37
CA SER A 168 6.27 3.35 6.45
C SER A 168 5.80 4.24 7.61
N ILE A 169 6.71 4.52 8.55
CA ILE A 169 6.56 5.49 9.63
C ILE A 169 7.93 6.07 10.02
N GLU A 170 7.93 7.32 10.45
CA GLU A 170 9.11 7.97 11.01
C GLU A 170 9.45 7.42 12.40
N VAL A 171 10.66 6.87 12.55
CA VAL A 171 11.16 6.34 13.82
C VAL A 171 11.65 7.50 14.69
N ARG A 172 10.94 7.78 15.78
CA ARG A 172 11.29 8.85 16.72
C ARG A 172 12.48 8.46 17.63
N PRO A 173 13.27 9.43 18.14
CA PRO A 173 14.49 9.13 18.92
C PRO A 173 14.26 8.51 20.30
N ASP A 174 13.05 8.64 20.84
CA ASP A 174 12.57 8.09 22.11
C ASP A 174 12.14 6.62 22.01
N TRP A 175 11.92 6.10 20.80
CA TRP A 175 11.54 4.71 20.57
C TRP A 175 12.69 3.74 20.83
N LYS A 176 12.48 2.81 21.77
CA LYS A 176 13.51 1.86 22.21
C LYS A 176 13.49 0.61 21.33
N VAL A 177 14.59 0.32 20.61
CA VAL A 177 14.77 -0.98 19.93
C VAL A 177 14.88 -2.09 20.99
N LEU A 178 13.95 -3.06 20.96
CA LEU A 178 13.89 -4.19 21.89
C LEU A 178 14.50 -5.46 21.30
N GLU A 179 14.23 -5.76 20.03
CA GLU A 179 14.75 -6.92 19.30
C GLU A 179 14.96 -6.56 17.82
N GLU A 180 16.02 -7.10 17.19
CA GLU A 180 16.24 -7.04 15.74
C GLU A 180 16.35 -8.47 15.18
N MET A 181 15.53 -8.79 14.17
CA MET A 181 15.51 -10.10 13.51
C MET A 181 15.83 -9.95 12.02
N ASP A 182 16.91 -10.58 11.56
CA ASP A 182 17.26 -10.60 10.14
C ASP A 182 16.52 -11.69 9.36
N PHE A 183 16.30 -11.47 8.06
CA PHE A 183 15.62 -12.46 7.22
C PHE A 183 16.37 -13.82 7.17
N PRO A 184 17.72 -13.90 7.19
CA PRO A 184 18.44 -15.17 7.31
C PRO A 184 18.16 -16.00 8.58
N ARG A 185 17.85 -15.38 9.72
CA ARG A 185 17.33 -16.06 10.92
C ARG A 185 15.88 -16.51 10.68
N LEU A 186 15.01 -15.60 10.24
CA LEU A 186 13.58 -15.86 10.07
C LEU A 186 13.29 -17.00 9.06
N THR A 187 13.99 -17.05 7.92
CA THR A 187 13.84 -18.11 6.90
C THR A 187 14.22 -19.51 7.40
N LYS A 188 14.95 -19.61 8.52
CA LYS A 188 15.33 -20.90 9.15
C LYS A 188 14.34 -21.36 10.22
N LEU A 189 13.48 -20.48 10.72
CA LEU A 189 12.47 -20.84 11.71
C LEU A 189 11.53 -21.90 11.12
N ARG A 190 11.16 -22.89 11.93
CA ARG A 190 10.18 -23.91 11.59
C ARG A 190 9.34 -24.24 12.81
N MET A 191 8.07 -24.46 12.56
CA MET A 191 7.10 -25.02 13.49
C MET A 191 6.30 -26.07 12.71
N PRO A 192 5.90 -27.21 13.29
CA PRO A 192 4.89 -28.06 12.67
C PRO A 192 3.67 -27.23 12.25
N ASP A 193 2.98 -27.66 11.20
CA ASP A 193 1.73 -27.00 10.82
C ASP A 193 0.77 -27.02 12.01
N ALA A 194 0.14 -25.87 12.29
CA ALA A 194 -0.83 -25.76 13.37
C ALA A 194 -1.99 -26.74 13.16
N ASP A 195 -2.54 -27.25 14.27
CA ASP A 195 -3.73 -28.11 14.25
C ASP A 195 -4.89 -27.46 13.50
N GLU A 196 -5.83 -28.28 13.00
CA GLU A 196 -7.00 -27.78 12.31
C GLU A 196 -7.78 -26.81 13.23
N PRO A 197 -8.01 -25.54 12.80
CA PRO A 197 -8.51 -24.52 13.69
C PRO A 197 -10.01 -24.71 13.98
N THR A 198 -10.38 -24.53 15.24
CA THR A 198 -11.78 -24.48 15.65
C THR A 198 -12.42 -23.18 15.20
N GLU A 199 -13.54 -23.28 14.48
CA GLU A 199 -14.39 -22.13 14.12
C GLU A 199 -15.11 -21.61 15.37
N ILE A 200 -15.06 -20.31 15.64
CA ILE A 200 -15.80 -19.68 16.75
C ILE A 200 -17.08 -19.01 16.22
N VAL A 201 -16.95 -18.17 15.19
CA VAL A 201 -18.04 -17.34 14.65
C VAL A 201 -17.90 -17.22 13.14
N GLN A 202 -19.03 -17.24 12.44
CA GLN A 202 -19.11 -16.94 11.00
C GLN A 202 -20.13 -15.84 10.76
N CYS A 203 -19.70 -14.80 10.05
CA CYS A 203 -20.46 -13.57 9.83
C CYS A 203 -20.49 -13.19 8.34
N GLY A 204 -21.55 -12.52 7.91
CA GLY A 204 -21.63 -11.87 6.59
C GLY A 204 -22.33 -12.69 5.50
N VAL A 205 -22.18 -12.22 4.26
CA VAL A 205 -22.95 -12.69 3.10
C VAL A 205 -22.05 -12.73 1.87
N LEU A 206 -22.11 -13.85 1.13
CA LEU A 206 -21.35 -14.08 -0.09
C LEU A 206 -22.27 -14.15 -1.30
N GLU A 207 -22.01 -13.31 -2.31
CA GLU A 207 -22.59 -13.48 -3.64
C GLU A 207 -21.92 -14.65 -4.37
N TYR A 208 -22.66 -15.34 -5.24
CA TYR A 208 -22.11 -16.47 -6.01
C TYR A 208 -21.27 -15.99 -7.19
N TYR A 209 -20.12 -16.63 -7.41
CA TYR A 209 -19.22 -16.39 -8.55
C TYR A 209 -19.89 -16.71 -9.90
N ASP A 210 -19.81 -15.77 -10.84
CA ASP A 210 -20.25 -15.99 -12.21
C ASP A 210 -19.18 -16.75 -13.02
N LYS A 211 -19.40 -18.07 -13.16
CA LYS A 211 -18.60 -18.96 -14.02
C LYS A 211 -18.54 -18.54 -15.50
N SER A 212 -19.28 -17.53 -15.95
CA SER A 212 -19.06 -16.93 -17.28
C SER A 212 -17.72 -16.20 -17.39
N TYR A 213 -17.13 -15.72 -16.29
CA TYR A 213 -15.79 -15.11 -16.28
C TYR A 213 -14.66 -16.11 -16.49
N ASP A 214 -14.85 -17.40 -16.17
CA ASP A 214 -13.87 -18.46 -16.47
C ASP A 214 -13.69 -18.71 -17.99
N ARG A 215 -14.57 -18.15 -18.83
CA ARG A 215 -14.48 -18.19 -20.31
C ARG A 215 -13.86 -16.93 -20.93
N VAL A 216 -13.42 -15.98 -20.11
CA VAL A 216 -12.71 -14.78 -20.57
C VAL A 216 -11.24 -15.11 -20.87
N ASN A 217 -10.78 -14.67 -22.02
CA ASN A 217 -9.44 -14.85 -22.59
C ASN A 217 -9.05 -13.59 -23.38
N THR A 218 -7.83 -13.53 -23.93
CA THR A 218 -7.32 -12.28 -24.55
C THR A 218 -8.05 -11.88 -25.84
N LYS A 219 -8.89 -12.75 -26.41
CA LYS A 219 -9.70 -12.47 -27.62
C LYS A 219 -11.14 -12.05 -27.32
N ASN A 220 -11.63 -12.29 -26.11
CA ASN A 220 -12.97 -11.89 -25.65
C ASN A 220 -12.90 -11.15 -24.30
N GLU A 221 -11.90 -10.27 -24.17
CA GLU A 221 -11.66 -9.45 -22.98
C GLU A 221 -12.92 -8.68 -22.55
N ARG A 222 -13.14 -8.56 -21.24
CA ARG A 222 -14.26 -7.79 -20.67
C ARG A 222 -13.75 -6.50 -20.06
N ARG A 223 -14.44 -5.38 -20.27
CA ARG A 223 -14.10 -4.12 -19.59
C ARG A 223 -14.26 -4.25 -18.08
N LEU A 224 -13.27 -3.76 -17.31
CA LEU A 224 -13.42 -3.59 -15.87
C LEU A 224 -14.39 -2.41 -15.63
N ALA A 225 -15.48 -2.67 -14.93
CA ALA A 225 -16.44 -1.68 -14.51
C ALA A 225 -16.04 -1.12 -13.13
N ARG A 226 -16.34 0.15 -12.88
CA ARG A 226 -16.28 0.70 -11.52
C ARG A 226 -17.49 0.18 -10.75
N VAL A 227 -17.25 -0.45 -9.61
CA VAL A 227 -18.26 -0.96 -8.69
C VAL A 227 -18.23 -0.06 -7.45
N ASN A 228 -19.37 0.56 -7.13
CA ASN A 228 -19.51 1.31 -5.89
C ASN A 228 -20.04 0.34 -4.82
N ARG A 229 -19.16 -0.08 -3.92
CA ARG A 229 -19.46 -0.93 -2.76
C ARG A 229 -18.60 -0.49 -1.59
N ILE A 230 -19.09 -0.67 -0.36
CA ILE A 230 -18.37 -0.34 0.86
C ILE A 230 -17.43 -1.50 1.22
N PHE A 231 -16.15 -1.18 1.45
CA PHE A 231 -15.10 -2.13 1.83
C PHE A 231 -14.58 -1.77 3.23
N HIS A 232 -15.01 -2.52 4.23
CA HIS A 232 -14.58 -2.34 5.62
C HIS A 232 -13.11 -2.74 5.79
N LYS A 233 -12.35 -1.87 6.48
CA LYS A 233 -10.91 -2.02 6.71
C LYS A 233 -10.55 -2.12 8.19
N VAL A 234 -11.53 -2.40 9.04
CA VAL A 234 -11.44 -2.43 10.52
C VAL A 234 -10.25 -3.26 11.00
N THR A 235 -9.46 -2.73 11.93
CA THR A 235 -8.32 -3.43 12.55
C THR A 235 -8.79 -4.46 13.59
N THR A 236 -7.92 -4.95 14.47
CA THR A 236 -8.19 -6.02 15.44
C THR A 236 -8.87 -5.51 16.70
N THR A 237 -8.44 -4.36 17.24
CA THR A 237 -9.04 -3.74 18.45
C THR A 237 -10.46 -3.26 18.23
N ASP A 238 -10.73 -2.66 17.08
CA ASP A 238 -12.00 -2.00 16.78
C ASP A 238 -13.11 -3.01 16.50
N ASP A 239 -12.73 -4.22 16.09
CA ASP A 239 -13.64 -5.31 15.76
C ASP A 239 -14.48 -5.74 16.98
N PRO A 240 -15.81 -5.54 16.97
CA PRO A 240 -16.66 -5.84 18.12
C PRO A 240 -16.76 -7.35 18.38
N VAL A 241 -16.56 -8.19 17.36
CA VAL A 241 -16.55 -9.65 17.51
C VAL A 241 -15.24 -10.10 18.16
N ILE A 242 -14.09 -9.54 17.78
CA ILE A 242 -12.82 -9.81 18.47
C ILE A 242 -12.88 -9.31 19.91
N ARG A 243 -13.37 -8.10 20.18
CA ARG A 243 -13.56 -7.58 21.55
C ARG A 243 -14.42 -8.53 22.40
N GLN A 244 -15.49 -9.10 21.83
CA GLN A 244 -16.34 -10.06 22.55
C GLN A 244 -15.68 -11.45 22.71
N ILE A 245 -14.97 -11.95 21.70
CA ILE A 245 -14.19 -13.21 21.81
C ILE A 245 -13.11 -13.06 22.88
N ALA A 246 -12.42 -11.92 22.92
CA ALA A 246 -11.32 -11.66 23.85
C ALA A 246 -11.73 -11.69 25.33
N LYS A 247 -13.03 -11.55 25.66
CA LYS A 247 -13.54 -11.74 27.03
C LYS A 247 -13.56 -13.21 27.48
N SER A 248 -13.48 -14.17 26.56
CA SER A 248 -13.75 -15.59 26.83
C SER A 248 -12.75 -16.60 26.25
N HIS A 249 -12.08 -16.28 25.13
CA HIS A 249 -11.22 -17.21 24.39
C HIS A 249 -9.98 -16.52 23.84
N GLY A 250 -8.90 -17.29 23.67
CA GLY A 250 -7.66 -16.82 23.05
C GLY A 250 -6.75 -16.02 23.99
N ASN A 251 -5.54 -15.78 23.52
CA ASN A 251 -4.62 -14.79 24.09
C ASN A 251 -3.79 -14.03 23.03
N VAL A 252 -3.96 -14.35 21.75
CA VAL A 252 -3.43 -13.55 20.64
C VAL A 252 -4.54 -13.30 19.63
N TYR A 253 -4.68 -12.06 19.17
CA TYR A 253 -5.71 -11.64 18.22
C TYR A 253 -5.08 -10.90 17.04
N ALA A 254 -5.53 -11.22 15.82
CA ALA A 254 -5.10 -10.55 14.60
C ALA A 254 -6.17 -10.67 13.48
N THR A 255 -6.06 -9.83 12.46
CA THR A 255 -6.69 -10.05 11.15
C THR A 255 -5.78 -10.86 10.23
N ASP A 256 -6.35 -11.53 9.23
CA ASP A 256 -5.58 -12.35 8.29
C ASP A 256 -4.58 -11.56 7.43
N ILE A 257 -4.83 -10.30 7.10
CA ILE A 257 -3.90 -9.42 6.36
C ILE A 257 -2.67 -9.03 7.21
N ILE A 258 -2.87 -8.80 8.51
CA ILE A 258 -1.79 -8.55 9.48
C ILE A 258 -0.97 -9.82 9.65
N LEU A 259 -1.63 -10.95 9.92
CA LEU A 259 -0.96 -12.23 10.11
C LEU A 259 -0.22 -12.70 8.84
N ALA A 260 -0.81 -12.55 7.66
CA ALA A 260 -0.17 -12.87 6.38
C ALA A 260 1.05 -11.98 6.10
N THR A 261 1.06 -10.73 6.59
CA THR A 261 2.22 -9.83 6.51
C THR A 261 3.37 -10.31 7.40
N LEU A 262 3.07 -10.77 8.63
CA LEU A 262 4.06 -11.41 9.51
C LEU A 262 4.59 -12.72 8.91
N MET A 263 3.70 -13.61 8.47
CA MET A 263 4.04 -14.90 7.84
C MET A 263 4.94 -14.75 6.61
N CYS A 264 4.70 -13.72 5.78
CA CYS A 264 5.42 -13.51 4.52
C CYS A 264 6.54 -12.46 4.61
N CYS A 265 6.88 -11.98 5.81
CA CYS A 265 7.76 -10.83 6.03
C CYS A 265 9.09 -10.91 5.26
N THR A 266 9.69 -12.10 5.17
CA THR A 266 10.98 -12.38 4.51
C THR A 266 10.98 -12.14 3.00
N ARG A 267 9.81 -11.97 2.38
CA ARG A 267 9.65 -11.62 0.95
C ARG A 267 9.47 -10.12 0.70
N SER A 268 9.20 -9.33 1.74
CA SER A 268 8.95 -7.90 1.60
C SER A 268 10.21 -7.12 1.22
N VAL A 269 10.08 -6.12 0.35
CA VAL A 269 11.14 -5.16 -0.02
C VAL A 269 10.76 -3.75 0.44
N TYR A 270 9.48 -3.36 0.36
CA TYR A 270 9.01 -2.08 0.89
C TYR A 270 8.78 -2.14 2.40
N SER A 271 8.85 -0.98 3.07
CA SER A 271 8.57 -0.83 4.50
C SER A 271 7.11 -1.14 4.82
N TRP A 272 6.88 -1.67 6.00
CA TRP A 272 5.57 -1.83 6.61
C TRP A 272 5.75 -1.88 8.13
N ASP A 273 4.72 -1.48 8.85
CA ASP A 273 4.67 -1.54 10.30
C ASP A 273 3.36 -2.15 10.79
N ILE A 274 3.41 -2.78 11.97
CA ILE A 274 2.31 -3.41 12.68
C ILE A 274 2.42 -2.97 14.14
N VAL A 275 1.35 -2.41 14.69
CA VAL A 275 1.24 -2.07 16.11
C VAL A 275 0.96 -3.37 16.87
N VAL A 276 1.55 -3.52 18.05
CA VAL A 276 1.24 -4.62 18.96
C VAL A 276 0.92 -4.03 20.32
N GLN A 277 -0.29 -4.26 20.80
CA GLN A 277 -0.70 -3.87 22.15
C GLN A 277 -0.71 -5.10 23.05
N ARG A 278 -0.01 -5.02 24.18
CA ARG A 278 -0.07 -6.04 25.23
C ARG A 278 -0.84 -5.53 26.43
N VAL A 279 -1.90 -6.25 26.79
CA VAL A 279 -2.75 -5.99 27.95
C VAL A 279 -2.89 -7.29 28.74
N GLY A 280 -2.36 -7.33 29.96
CA GLY A 280 -2.22 -8.54 30.76
C GLY A 280 -1.47 -9.64 30.01
N SER A 281 -2.13 -10.80 29.90
CA SER A 281 -1.67 -11.97 29.16
C SER A 281 -2.12 -12.01 27.70
N LYS A 282 -2.63 -10.90 27.14
CA LYS A 282 -3.20 -10.84 25.78
C LYS A 282 -2.37 -9.95 24.85
N LEU A 283 -2.24 -10.36 23.59
CA LEU A 283 -1.64 -9.59 22.51
C LEU A 283 -2.67 -9.28 21.43
N PHE A 284 -2.77 -8.02 21.06
CA PHE A 284 -3.52 -7.54 19.89
C PHE A 284 -2.51 -7.05 18.85
N PHE A 285 -2.64 -7.54 17.61
CA PHE A 285 -1.83 -7.09 16.49
C PHE A 285 -2.69 -6.24 15.56
N ASP A 286 -2.31 -4.99 15.40
CA ASP A 286 -3.10 -3.94 14.75
C ASP A 286 -2.32 -3.23 13.65
N LYS A 287 -3.06 -2.57 12.76
CA LYS A 287 -2.51 -1.64 11.76
C LYS A 287 -2.97 -0.24 12.10
N ARG A 288 -2.23 0.79 11.68
CA ARG A 288 -2.68 2.18 11.81
C ARG A 288 -3.64 2.54 10.67
N ASP A 289 -4.69 3.29 10.96
CA ASP A 289 -5.70 3.69 9.95
C ASP A 289 -5.19 4.74 8.95
N ASP A 290 -4.21 5.56 9.37
CA ASP A 290 -3.53 6.55 8.51
C ASP A 290 -2.52 5.94 7.53
N SER A 291 -2.26 4.63 7.63
CA SER A 291 -1.19 3.95 6.89
C SER A 291 -1.59 3.42 5.51
N GLU A 292 -0.59 3.23 4.64
CA GLU A 292 -0.76 2.56 3.35
C GLU A 292 -0.86 1.02 3.45
N PHE A 293 -1.09 0.44 4.64
CA PHE A 293 -0.95 -1.01 4.89
C PHE A 293 -1.82 -1.91 3.99
N ASP A 294 -3.03 -1.45 3.65
CA ASP A 294 -3.95 -2.16 2.76
C ASP A 294 -3.63 -1.99 1.27
N LEU A 295 -2.71 -1.09 0.89
CA LEU A 295 -2.40 -0.85 -0.52
C LEU A 295 -1.59 -2.00 -1.12
N LEU A 296 -2.02 -2.44 -2.30
CA LEU A 296 -1.41 -3.57 -3.01
C LEU A 296 -0.15 -3.13 -3.75
N THR A 297 1.03 -3.49 -3.23
CA THR A 297 2.32 -3.20 -3.88
C THR A 297 2.39 -3.75 -5.31
N VAL A 298 3.10 -3.04 -6.20
CA VAL A 298 3.22 -3.42 -7.63
C VAL A 298 4.69 -3.50 -8.02
N SER A 299 5.09 -4.66 -8.56
CA SER A 299 6.47 -4.94 -8.99
C SER A 299 7.54 -4.76 -7.89
N GLU A 300 7.13 -4.88 -6.62
CA GLU A 300 7.97 -4.70 -5.42
C GLU A 300 9.23 -5.58 -5.42
N THR A 301 9.09 -6.84 -5.83
CA THR A 301 10.19 -7.83 -5.83
C THR A 301 10.81 -8.02 -7.22
N ALA A 302 10.48 -7.13 -8.17
CA ALA A 302 11.13 -7.11 -9.48
C ALA A 302 12.64 -6.83 -9.33
N THR A 303 13.43 -7.22 -10.34
CA THR A 303 14.87 -6.94 -10.35
C THR A 303 15.16 -5.42 -10.33
N GLU A 304 14.28 -4.66 -10.97
CA GLU A 304 14.24 -3.20 -10.95
C GLU A 304 12.78 -2.84 -10.59
N PRO A 305 12.46 -2.53 -9.32
CA PRO A 305 11.14 -2.03 -8.93
C PRO A 305 10.86 -0.64 -9.53
N PRO A 306 9.61 -0.17 -9.58
CA PRO A 306 9.30 1.19 -10.02
C PRO A 306 10.08 2.25 -9.23
N GLN A 307 10.59 3.29 -9.92
CA GLN A 307 11.37 4.40 -9.34
C GLN A 307 10.85 5.78 -9.77
N ASP A 308 9.67 5.81 -10.40
CA ASP A 308 8.97 7.02 -10.82
C ASP A 308 8.49 7.83 -9.61
N GLU A 309 8.58 9.16 -9.71
CA GLU A 309 8.34 10.10 -8.61
C GLU A 309 7.06 10.93 -8.81
N GLY A 310 6.55 11.46 -7.70
CA GLY A 310 5.49 12.48 -7.69
C GLY A 310 4.25 12.12 -8.53
N ALA A 311 3.87 13.02 -9.43
CA ALA A 311 2.65 12.92 -10.23
C ALA A 311 2.71 11.90 -11.39
N SER A 312 3.76 11.08 -11.51
CA SER A 312 3.76 9.99 -12.50
C SER A 312 2.69 8.95 -12.17
N ILE A 313 1.89 8.55 -13.18
CA ILE A 313 0.91 7.45 -13.07
C ILE A 313 1.58 6.08 -12.80
N ASN A 314 2.91 6.01 -12.84
CA ASN A 314 3.69 4.81 -12.58
C ASN A 314 4.56 4.92 -11.31
N SER A 315 4.39 5.98 -10.49
CA SER A 315 5.04 6.03 -9.17
C SER A 315 4.52 4.89 -8.27
N PRO A 316 5.33 4.37 -7.33
CA PRO A 316 4.95 3.23 -6.49
C PRO A 316 3.59 3.40 -5.79
N ARG A 317 3.32 4.59 -5.22
CA ARG A 317 2.04 4.94 -4.58
C ARG A 317 0.87 4.94 -5.56
N ASN A 318 1.03 5.58 -6.74
CA ASN A 318 -0.04 5.64 -7.74
C ASN A 318 -0.36 4.25 -8.34
N LEU A 319 0.66 3.41 -8.55
CA LEU A 319 0.46 2.01 -8.95
C LEU A 319 -0.23 1.19 -7.85
N ALA A 320 0.08 1.43 -6.57
CA ALA A 320 -0.57 0.72 -5.46
C ALA A 320 -2.03 1.13 -5.27
N LEU A 321 -2.34 2.43 -5.41
CA LEU A 321 -3.73 2.94 -5.46
C LEU A 321 -4.51 2.33 -6.62
N GLU A 322 -3.94 2.31 -7.83
CA GLU A 322 -4.54 1.70 -9.01
C GLU A 322 -4.77 0.18 -8.82
N ALA A 323 -3.78 -0.55 -8.31
CA ALA A 323 -3.89 -1.99 -8.08
C ALA A 323 -4.98 -2.33 -7.04
N THR A 324 -5.09 -1.53 -5.99
CA THR A 324 -6.10 -1.69 -4.94
C THR A 324 -7.51 -1.40 -5.50
N PHE A 325 -7.65 -0.32 -6.27
CA PHE A 325 -8.89 -0.02 -7.02
C PHE A 325 -9.27 -1.14 -7.99
N ILE A 326 -8.32 -1.66 -8.77
CA ILE A 326 -8.55 -2.80 -9.68
C ILE A 326 -9.05 -4.03 -8.90
N ASN A 327 -8.40 -4.36 -7.78
CA ASN A 327 -8.74 -5.54 -6.97
C ASN A 327 -10.14 -5.43 -6.36
N HIS A 328 -10.51 -4.26 -5.80
CA HIS A 328 -11.86 -4.01 -5.27
C HIS A 328 -12.93 -4.15 -6.35
N ASN A 329 -12.74 -3.51 -7.51
CA ASN A 329 -13.71 -3.59 -8.60
C ASN A 329 -13.85 -5.02 -9.14
N PHE A 330 -12.72 -5.70 -9.35
CA PHE A 330 -12.72 -7.06 -9.89
C PHE A 330 -13.37 -8.06 -8.93
N SER A 331 -13.09 -8.00 -7.62
CA SER A 331 -13.61 -8.98 -6.66
C SER A 331 -15.13 -9.00 -6.63
N GLN A 332 -15.77 -7.84 -6.85
CA GLN A 332 -17.23 -7.69 -6.91
C GLN A 332 -17.79 -7.90 -8.32
N GLN A 333 -17.09 -7.47 -9.38
CA GLN A 333 -17.57 -7.58 -10.76
C GLN A 333 -17.72 -9.03 -11.25
N VAL A 334 -16.93 -9.97 -10.73
CA VAL A 334 -17.00 -11.39 -11.11
C VAL A 334 -18.08 -12.18 -10.36
N LEU A 335 -18.83 -11.51 -9.48
CA LEU A 335 -19.94 -12.10 -8.73
C LEU A 335 -21.28 -11.79 -9.41
N LYS A 336 -22.27 -12.63 -9.14
CA LYS A 336 -23.67 -12.40 -9.51
C LYS A 336 -24.28 -11.37 -8.57
N MET A 337 -24.07 -10.09 -8.87
CA MET A 337 -24.63 -8.98 -8.09
C MET A 337 -26.15 -9.09 -7.92
N VAL A 338 -26.61 -9.23 -6.68
CA VAL A 338 -28.05 -9.29 -6.38
C VAL A 338 -28.59 -7.87 -6.26
N ARG A 339 -29.15 -7.36 -7.37
CA ARG A 339 -29.99 -6.15 -7.33
C ARG A 339 -31.22 -6.43 -6.46
N LYS A 340 -31.58 -5.48 -5.57
CA LYS A 340 -32.73 -5.52 -4.62
C LYS A 340 -34.09 -5.79 -5.32
N LYS A 341 -34.33 -7.03 -5.76
CA LYS A 341 -35.65 -7.60 -6.06
C LYS A 341 -36.02 -8.53 -4.92
N LYS A 342 -37.10 -8.21 -4.19
CA LYS A 342 -37.70 -9.07 -3.15
C LYS A 342 -37.84 -10.50 -3.70
N GLY A 343 -37.23 -11.47 -3.02
CA GLY A 343 -37.35 -12.90 -3.32
C GLY A 343 -36.21 -13.58 -4.11
N SER A 344 -35.08 -12.90 -4.39
CA SER A 344 -33.93 -13.55 -5.06
C SER A 344 -32.98 -14.24 -4.08
N SER A 345 -33.14 -15.56 -3.92
CA SER A 345 -32.39 -16.43 -2.99
C SER A 345 -30.95 -16.78 -3.43
N GLU A 346 -30.29 -15.97 -4.27
CA GLU A 346 -28.97 -16.26 -4.86
C GLU A 346 -27.79 -15.65 -4.07
N VAL A 347 -27.81 -15.71 -2.74
CA VAL A 347 -26.63 -15.43 -1.88
C VAL A 347 -26.46 -16.52 -0.82
N HIS A 348 -25.22 -16.78 -0.43
CA HIS A 348 -24.91 -17.61 0.73
C HIS A 348 -24.80 -16.72 1.97
N ARG A 349 -25.61 -16.99 3.00
CA ARG A 349 -25.65 -16.22 4.26
C ARG A 349 -25.08 -17.07 5.39
N PHE A 350 -24.21 -16.48 6.21
CA PHE A 350 -23.75 -17.10 7.45
C PHE A 350 -24.71 -16.82 8.62
N ASN A 351 -24.47 -17.50 9.74
CA ASN A 351 -25.33 -17.47 10.93
C ASN A 351 -25.48 -16.07 11.57
N LYS A 352 -24.51 -15.17 11.35
CA LYS A 352 -24.55 -13.78 11.82
C LYS A 352 -24.44 -12.80 10.64
N PRO A 353 -25.01 -11.58 10.75
CA PRO A 353 -24.78 -10.52 9.77
C PRO A 353 -23.30 -10.08 9.76
N ASN A 354 -22.94 -9.24 8.80
CA ASN A 354 -21.63 -8.58 8.79
C ASN A 354 -21.57 -7.59 9.98
N PRO A 355 -20.58 -7.68 10.89
CA PRO A 355 -20.57 -6.94 12.15
C PRO A 355 -20.14 -5.47 12.02
N PHE A 356 -19.84 -5.00 10.81
CA PHE A 356 -19.35 -3.64 10.55
C PHE A 356 -20.38 -2.75 9.81
N VAL A 357 -21.60 -3.25 9.63
CA VAL A 357 -22.64 -2.67 8.77
C VAL A 357 -23.64 -1.92 9.63
N THR A 358 -23.88 -0.65 9.32
CA THR A 358 -25.00 0.11 9.88
C THR A 358 -26.28 -0.13 9.06
N ASP A 359 -27.45 0.23 9.60
CA ASP A 359 -28.72 0.09 8.88
C ASP A 359 -28.76 0.94 7.59
N GLU A 360 -27.99 2.04 7.53
CA GLU A 360 -27.86 2.89 6.34
C GLU A 360 -27.05 2.23 5.22
N ASP A 361 -26.05 1.42 5.56
CA ASP A 361 -25.17 0.73 4.62
C ASP A 361 -25.84 -0.49 3.93
N GLU A 362 -27.04 -0.90 4.35
CA GLU A 362 -27.56 -2.23 4.03
C GLU A 362 -27.81 -2.43 2.52
N GLY A 363 -26.95 -3.24 1.90
CA GLY A 363 -26.98 -3.57 0.48
C GLY A 363 -26.00 -2.79 -0.40
N GLU A 364 -25.28 -1.79 0.16
CA GLU A 364 -24.14 -1.14 -0.50
C GLU A 364 -22.81 -1.82 -0.14
N VAL A 365 -22.76 -2.61 0.93
CA VAL A 365 -21.59 -3.37 1.36
C VAL A 365 -21.13 -4.38 0.30
N ALA A 366 -19.82 -4.54 0.16
CA ALA A 366 -19.20 -5.57 -0.67
C ALA A 366 -19.61 -6.99 -0.24
N SER A 367 -19.63 -7.93 -1.18
CA SER A 367 -19.64 -9.38 -0.87
C SER A 367 -18.40 -9.72 -0.08
N VAL A 368 -18.58 -10.09 1.18
CA VAL A 368 -17.53 -10.53 2.11
C VAL A 368 -18.15 -11.31 3.26
N ALA A 369 -17.43 -12.32 3.73
CA ALA A 369 -17.75 -13.03 4.96
C ALA A 369 -16.51 -13.18 5.83
N TYR A 370 -16.73 -13.06 7.14
CA TYR A 370 -15.69 -13.11 8.17
C TYR A 370 -15.81 -14.40 8.97
N ARG A 371 -14.68 -15.09 9.13
CA ARG A 371 -14.53 -16.34 9.87
C ARG A 371 -13.55 -16.14 11.00
N TYR A 372 -14.00 -16.31 12.24
CA TYR A 372 -13.18 -16.15 13.43
C TYR A 372 -12.67 -17.52 13.85
N ARG A 373 -11.41 -17.81 13.55
CA ARG A 373 -10.81 -19.15 13.65
C ARG A 373 -9.74 -19.18 14.73
N LYS A 374 -9.78 -20.18 15.62
CA LYS A 374 -8.82 -20.35 16.70
C LYS A 374 -7.82 -21.46 16.40
N TYR A 375 -6.54 -21.10 16.41
CA TYR A 375 -5.39 -22.00 16.26
C TYR A 375 -4.73 -22.21 17.62
N LYS A 376 -4.41 -23.46 17.95
CA LYS A 376 -3.56 -23.80 19.09
C LYS A 376 -2.11 -23.90 18.62
N LEU A 377 -1.23 -23.10 19.22
CA LEU A 377 0.18 -23.01 18.82
C LEU A 377 1.13 -23.64 19.87
N GLY A 378 0.60 -24.37 20.85
CA GLY A 378 1.36 -24.93 21.98
C GLY A 378 1.79 -23.88 23.01
N ASN A 379 2.40 -24.31 24.11
CA ASN A 379 2.81 -23.44 25.24
C ASN A 379 1.76 -22.38 25.59
N ASP A 380 0.51 -22.82 25.75
CA ASP A 380 -0.67 -22.02 26.09
C ASP A 380 -0.99 -20.82 25.17
N ILE A 381 -0.44 -20.78 23.95
CA ILE A 381 -0.81 -19.79 22.93
C ILE A 381 -2.03 -20.26 22.14
N GLU A 382 -3.12 -19.51 22.26
CA GLU A 382 -4.34 -19.63 21.48
C GLU A 382 -4.52 -18.38 20.61
N LEU A 383 -4.18 -18.51 19.32
CA LEU A 383 -4.29 -17.45 18.33
C LEU A 383 -5.69 -17.45 17.71
N VAL A 384 -6.40 -16.33 17.81
CA VAL A 384 -7.65 -16.07 17.10
C VAL A 384 -7.36 -15.18 15.90
N VAL A 385 -7.82 -15.60 14.72
CA VAL A 385 -7.65 -14.86 13.47
C VAL A 385 -9.02 -14.56 12.88
N ARG A 386 -9.28 -13.31 12.51
CA ARG A 386 -10.37 -12.96 11.58
C ARG A 386 -9.88 -13.18 10.15
N CYS A 387 -10.45 -14.18 9.49
CA CYS A 387 -10.16 -14.52 8.10
C CYS A 387 -11.32 -14.15 7.18
N GLU A 388 -11.03 -13.87 5.91
CA GLU A 388 -12.03 -13.38 4.95
C GLU A 388 -12.26 -14.33 3.76
N HIS A 389 -13.52 -14.45 3.34
CA HIS A 389 -13.93 -15.02 2.04
C HIS A 389 -14.53 -13.91 1.17
N ASP A 390 -14.17 -13.87 -0.12
CA ASP A 390 -14.64 -12.83 -1.06
C ASP A 390 -15.94 -13.25 -1.78
N GLY A 391 -16.17 -14.55 -1.98
CA GLY A 391 -17.37 -15.08 -2.64
C GLY A 391 -17.59 -16.58 -2.42
N SER A 392 -18.67 -17.12 -2.98
CA SER A 392 -18.97 -18.55 -2.96
C SER A 392 -19.20 -19.12 -4.37
N MET A 393 -19.08 -20.42 -4.57
CA MET A 393 -19.44 -21.09 -5.82
C MET A 393 -19.95 -22.50 -5.59
N LEU A 394 -20.87 -22.97 -6.43
CA LEU A 394 -21.31 -24.37 -6.39
C LEU A 394 -20.25 -25.26 -7.05
N GLY A 395 -19.75 -26.25 -6.31
CA GLY A 395 -18.87 -27.31 -6.82
C GLY A 395 -19.60 -28.27 -7.78
N PRO A 396 -18.89 -29.26 -8.36
CA PRO A 396 -19.48 -30.20 -9.32
C PRO A 396 -20.67 -31.00 -8.75
N ASN A 397 -20.64 -31.28 -7.45
CA ASN A 397 -21.65 -32.07 -6.75
C ASN A 397 -22.79 -31.22 -6.13
N GLY A 398 -22.80 -29.90 -6.35
CA GLY A 398 -23.74 -28.97 -5.70
C GLY A 398 -23.32 -28.52 -4.29
N GLU A 399 -22.21 -29.03 -3.75
CA GLU A 399 -21.54 -28.51 -2.55
C GLU A 399 -21.19 -27.01 -2.69
N THR A 400 -21.29 -26.24 -1.60
CA THR A 400 -20.82 -24.84 -1.60
C THR A 400 -19.32 -24.81 -1.33
N GLN A 401 -18.56 -24.19 -2.23
CA GLN A 401 -17.13 -23.94 -2.10
C GLN A 401 -16.90 -22.45 -1.83
N PHE A 402 -16.07 -22.14 -0.85
CA PHE A 402 -15.70 -20.77 -0.47
C PHE A 402 -14.45 -20.32 -1.21
N ILE A 403 -14.45 -19.10 -1.73
CA ILE A 403 -13.37 -18.60 -2.58
C ILE A 403 -12.84 -17.25 -2.12
N ASN A 404 -11.52 -17.10 -2.25
CA ASN A 404 -10.90 -15.79 -2.30
C ASN A 404 -10.73 -15.33 -3.75
N ILE A 405 -10.85 -14.02 -3.97
CA ILE A 405 -10.80 -13.40 -5.29
C ILE A 405 -9.83 -12.23 -5.23
N LYS A 406 -8.67 -12.36 -5.87
CA LYS A 406 -7.61 -11.33 -5.90
C LYS A 406 -7.15 -11.08 -7.34
N THR A 407 -6.47 -9.96 -7.60
CA THR A 407 -6.22 -9.49 -8.98
C THR A 407 -4.78 -9.09 -9.25
N LEU A 408 -4.17 -9.72 -10.24
CA LEU A 408 -2.91 -9.29 -10.83
C LEU A 408 -3.16 -8.19 -11.87
N ASN A 409 -2.31 -7.16 -11.86
CA ASN A 409 -2.43 -5.98 -12.71
C ASN A 409 -1.22 -5.74 -13.64
N GLU A 410 -1.44 -5.68 -14.96
CA GLU A 410 -0.46 -5.26 -15.97
C GLU A 410 -0.61 -3.75 -16.26
N TRP A 411 0.46 -2.99 -15.99
CA TRP A 411 0.48 -1.53 -16.11
C TRP A 411 1.31 -1.04 -17.31
N ASP A 412 2.55 -1.52 -17.46
CA ASP A 412 3.35 -1.41 -18.69
C ASP A 412 4.23 -2.66 -18.87
N SER A 413 3.92 -3.49 -19.87
CA SER A 413 4.66 -4.71 -20.19
C SER A 413 6.11 -4.46 -20.63
N ARG A 414 6.46 -3.22 -21.00
CA ARG A 414 7.79 -2.83 -21.50
C ARG A 414 8.69 -2.24 -20.42
N PHE A 415 8.16 -2.02 -19.21
CA PHE A 415 8.91 -1.45 -18.08
C PHE A 415 10.21 -2.23 -17.79
N SER A 416 10.16 -3.56 -17.90
CA SER A 416 11.34 -4.42 -17.82
C SER A 416 11.44 -5.25 -19.11
N ASN A 417 12.64 -5.29 -19.71
CA ASN A 417 12.94 -6.10 -20.91
C ASN A 417 12.76 -7.63 -20.71
N LYS A 418 12.41 -8.08 -19.50
CA LYS A 418 12.13 -9.48 -19.15
C LYS A 418 10.65 -9.73 -18.85
N ASN A 419 9.81 -8.70 -18.87
CA ASN A 419 8.38 -8.85 -18.66
C ASN A 419 7.73 -9.44 -19.93
N VAL A 420 6.61 -10.11 -19.72
CA VAL A 420 5.88 -10.86 -20.74
C VAL A 420 4.57 -10.10 -20.99
N GLU A 421 4.29 -9.68 -22.22
CA GLU A 421 3.04 -8.98 -22.56
C GLU A 421 1.84 -9.94 -22.51
N TRP A 422 0.85 -9.65 -21.65
CA TRP A 422 -0.22 -10.60 -21.34
C TRP A 422 -1.12 -10.86 -22.54
N ARG A 423 -1.50 -9.83 -23.32
CA ARG A 423 -2.37 -10.00 -24.51
C ARG A 423 -1.81 -10.97 -25.54
N ALA A 424 -0.48 -11.02 -25.69
CA ALA A 424 0.19 -11.94 -26.61
C ALA A 424 0.41 -13.35 -26.03
N LYS A 425 0.40 -13.50 -24.69
CA LYS A 425 1.01 -14.66 -24.02
C LYS A 425 0.14 -15.36 -22.97
N LEU A 426 -0.92 -14.75 -22.44
CA LEU A 426 -1.74 -15.32 -21.37
C LEU A 426 -2.49 -16.58 -21.83
N ASP A 427 -2.89 -16.65 -23.10
CA ASP A 427 -3.59 -17.80 -23.68
C ASP A 427 -2.66 -18.93 -24.13
N SER A 428 -1.41 -18.61 -24.51
CA SER A 428 -0.45 -19.58 -25.08
C SER A 428 0.66 -20.01 -24.11
N GLN A 429 0.98 -19.17 -23.13
CA GLN A 429 2.12 -19.29 -22.22
C GLN A 429 1.76 -18.83 -20.80
N ARG A 430 0.55 -19.18 -20.31
CA ARG A 430 0.02 -18.77 -19.00
C ARG A 430 1.01 -18.99 -17.84
N GLY A 431 1.72 -20.12 -17.83
CA GLY A 431 2.75 -20.42 -16.83
C GLY A 431 3.95 -19.45 -16.86
N ALA A 432 4.32 -18.91 -18.03
CA ALA A 432 5.39 -17.91 -18.14
C ALA A 432 4.95 -16.53 -17.65
N VAL A 433 3.68 -16.16 -17.88
CA VAL A 433 3.07 -14.97 -17.29
C VAL A 433 3.06 -15.10 -15.76
N LEU A 434 2.52 -16.20 -15.23
CA LEU A 434 2.49 -16.45 -13.79
C LEU A 434 3.89 -16.47 -13.16
N ALA A 435 4.88 -17.11 -13.79
CA ALA A 435 6.26 -17.11 -13.30
C ALA A 435 6.90 -15.71 -13.27
N THR A 436 6.52 -14.83 -14.20
CA THR A 436 6.95 -13.42 -14.22
C THR A 436 6.33 -12.66 -13.05
N GLU A 437 5.03 -12.86 -12.81
CA GLU A 437 4.31 -12.24 -11.70
C GLU A 437 4.78 -12.76 -10.33
N LEU A 438 5.06 -14.06 -10.20
CA LEU A 438 5.62 -14.65 -8.98
C LEU A 438 6.99 -14.09 -8.61
N LYS A 439 7.77 -13.69 -9.62
CA LYS A 439 9.05 -13.02 -9.41
C LYS A 439 8.86 -11.54 -9.07
N ASN A 440 8.00 -10.81 -9.77
CA ASN A 440 7.86 -9.36 -9.64
C ASN A 440 6.98 -8.95 -8.44
N ASN A 441 6.01 -9.78 -8.04
CA ASN A 441 5.00 -9.52 -7.02
C ASN A 441 5.01 -10.61 -5.92
N SER A 442 6.18 -11.12 -5.55
CA SER A 442 6.34 -12.32 -4.71
C SER A 442 5.78 -12.15 -3.29
N CYS A 443 5.93 -10.97 -2.68
CA CYS A 443 5.37 -10.66 -1.37
C CYS A 443 3.82 -10.62 -1.44
N LYS A 444 3.27 -9.86 -2.38
CA LYS A 444 1.81 -9.74 -2.62
C LYS A 444 1.13 -11.10 -2.83
N LEU A 445 1.66 -11.93 -3.74
CA LEU A 445 1.12 -13.27 -4.01
C LEU A 445 1.26 -14.22 -2.81
N ALA A 446 2.34 -14.12 -2.03
CA ALA A 446 2.47 -14.89 -0.79
C ALA A 446 1.45 -14.47 0.27
N LYS A 447 1.24 -13.15 0.49
CA LYS A 447 0.23 -12.66 1.45
C LYS A 447 -1.17 -13.19 1.11
N TRP A 448 -1.61 -13.03 -0.14
CA TRP A 448 -2.92 -13.56 -0.58
C TRP A 448 -3.05 -15.07 -0.41
N THR A 449 -1.99 -15.83 -0.67
CA THR A 449 -1.99 -17.29 -0.52
C THR A 449 -2.07 -17.68 0.96
N ALA A 450 -1.32 -17.00 1.84
CA ALA A 450 -1.37 -17.20 3.27
C ALA A 450 -2.76 -16.89 3.85
N SER A 451 -3.37 -15.74 3.50
CA SER A 451 -4.74 -15.40 3.90
C SER A 451 -5.76 -16.45 3.44
N ALA A 452 -5.66 -16.95 2.20
CA ALA A 452 -6.58 -17.98 1.69
C ALA A 452 -6.41 -19.35 2.40
N VAL A 453 -5.18 -19.69 2.80
CA VAL A 453 -4.91 -20.88 3.65
C VAL A 453 -5.46 -20.70 5.06
N LEU A 454 -5.31 -19.50 5.65
CA LEU A 454 -5.86 -19.14 6.96
C LEU A 454 -7.41 -19.12 6.96
N ALA A 455 -8.04 -18.62 5.91
CA ALA A 455 -9.50 -18.66 5.73
C ALA A 455 -10.05 -20.07 5.51
N GLY A 456 -9.19 -21.01 5.09
CA GLY A 456 -9.61 -22.36 4.72
C GLY A 456 -10.47 -22.36 3.46
N SER A 457 -10.09 -21.56 2.47
CA SER A 457 -10.80 -21.41 1.20
C SER A 457 -10.53 -22.60 0.28
N ASP A 458 -11.56 -23.09 -0.38
CA ASP A 458 -11.46 -24.20 -1.34
C ASP A 458 -10.67 -23.79 -2.60
N ALA A 459 -10.81 -22.52 -3.00
CA ALA A 459 -10.07 -21.97 -4.12
C ALA A 459 -9.66 -20.50 -3.94
N LEU A 460 -8.52 -20.14 -4.53
CA LEU A 460 -8.11 -18.77 -4.81
C LEU A 460 -8.28 -18.52 -6.31
N LYS A 461 -9.18 -17.61 -6.67
CA LYS A 461 -9.36 -17.08 -8.04
C LYS A 461 -8.44 -15.88 -8.22
N LEU A 462 -7.54 -15.96 -9.21
CA LEU A 462 -6.73 -14.84 -9.67
C LEU A 462 -7.30 -14.26 -10.97
N GLY A 463 -7.62 -12.97 -10.96
CA GLY A 463 -7.92 -12.20 -12.17
C GLY A 463 -6.66 -11.63 -12.82
N TYR A 464 -6.61 -11.63 -14.15
CA TYR A 464 -5.58 -10.93 -14.93
C TYR A 464 -6.21 -9.69 -15.56
N VAL A 465 -5.89 -8.51 -15.02
CA VAL A 465 -6.39 -7.21 -15.51
C VAL A 465 -5.25 -6.39 -16.09
N SER A 466 -5.43 -5.80 -17.26
CA SER A 466 -4.48 -4.88 -17.89
C SER A 466 -5.10 -3.50 -18.10
N ARG A 467 -4.29 -2.44 -18.07
CA ARG A 467 -4.67 -1.14 -18.67
C ARG A 467 -5.08 -1.33 -20.14
N VAL A 468 -6.03 -0.54 -20.64
CA VAL A 468 -6.39 -0.51 -22.08
C VAL A 468 -5.29 0.17 -22.89
N ASN A 469 -4.69 1.22 -22.34
CA ASN A 469 -3.50 1.87 -22.88
C ASN A 469 -2.52 2.05 -21.72
N VAL A 470 -1.28 1.62 -21.90
CA VAL A 470 -0.18 1.73 -20.92
C VAL A 470 0.01 3.15 -20.35
N ARG A 471 -0.40 4.19 -21.09
CA ARG A 471 -0.36 5.61 -20.67
C ARG A 471 -1.66 6.14 -20.02
N ASP A 472 -2.68 5.32 -19.86
CA ASP A 472 -3.99 5.68 -19.30
C ASP A 472 -4.39 4.70 -18.18
N SER A 473 -4.24 5.12 -16.93
CA SER A 473 -4.64 4.35 -15.74
C SER A 473 -6.14 4.44 -15.42
N SER A 474 -6.96 5.12 -16.24
CA SER A 474 -8.41 5.27 -15.99
C SER A 474 -9.26 4.12 -16.55
N LYS A 475 -8.69 3.23 -17.38
CA LYS A 475 -9.43 2.19 -18.10
C LYS A 475 -8.68 0.86 -18.13
N HIS A 476 -9.36 -0.18 -17.68
CA HIS A 476 -8.82 -1.53 -17.61
C HIS A 476 -9.74 -2.56 -18.25
N VAL A 477 -9.15 -3.70 -18.63
CA VAL A 477 -9.83 -4.87 -19.18
C VAL A 477 -9.34 -6.14 -18.49
N ILE A 478 -10.29 -7.04 -18.25
CA ILE A 478 -10.08 -8.39 -17.74
C ILE A 478 -9.68 -9.26 -18.94
N LEU A 479 -8.44 -9.75 -18.94
CA LEU A 479 -7.88 -10.62 -19.97
C LEU A 479 -8.14 -12.10 -19.69
N GLY A 480 -8.51 -12.45 -18.46
CA GLY A 480 -8.92 -13.81 -18.09
C GLY A 480 -8.83 -14.06 -16.58
N THR A 481 -9.20 -15.26 -16.18
CA THR A 481 -9.13 -15.73 -14.79
C THR A 481 -8.37 -17.06 -14.70
N GLN A 482 -7.86 -17.37 -13.51
CA GLN A 482 -7.27 -18.66 -13.18
C GLN A 482 -7.64 -19.06 -11.75
N GLN A 483 -7.86 -20.35 -11.53
CA GLN A 483 -8.20 -20.92 -10.24
C GLN A 483 -7.04 -21.76 -9.72
N PHE A 484 -6.79 -21.70 -8.42
CA PHE A 484 -5.83 -22.56 -7.71
C PHE A 484 -6.46 -23.07 -6.42
N ASN A 485 -6.07 -24.25 -5.96
CA ASN A 485 -6.20 -24.58 -4.54
C ASN A 485 -5.12 -23.80 -3.74
N PRO A 486 -5.44 -23.15 -2.60
CA PRO A 486 -4.47 -22.34 -1.87
C PRO A 486 -3.22 -23.10 -1.39
N ARG A 487 -3.36 -24.37 -0.98
CA ARG A 487 -2.22 -25.19 -0.52
C ARG A 487 -1.32 -25.62 -1.68
N GLU A 488 -1.90 -25.97 -2.82
CA GLU A 488 -1.14 -26.25 -4.05
C GLU A 488 -0.39 -25.01 -4.54
N LEU A 489 -1.03 -23.84 -4.50
CA LEU A 489 -0.36 -22.59 -4.86
C LEU A 489 0.76 -22.28 -3.88
N ALA A 490 0.56 -22.45 -2.56
CA ALA A 490 1.61 -22.25 -1.56
C ALA A 490 2.88 -23.05 -1.92
N ALA A 491 2.73 -24.33 -2.28
CA ALA A 491 3.84 -25.15 -2.78
C ALA A 491 4.46 -24.61 -4.08
N GLN A 492 3.65 -24.25 -5.09
CA GLN A 492 4.13 -23.70 -6.36
C GLN A 492 4.91 -22.38 -6.20
N ILE A 493 4.55 -21.54 -5.22
CA ILE A 493 5.21 -20.26 -4.95
C ILE A 493 6.33 -20.35 -3.91
N ASN A 494 6.70 -21.57 -3.49
CA ASN A 494 7.68 -21.86 -2.43
C ASN A 494 7.36 -21.19 -1.08
N LEU A 495 6.06 -21.08 -0.74
CA LEU A 495 5.57 -20.62 0.56
C LEU A 495 5.43 -21.82 1.49
N ASP A 496 6.43 -21.96 2.36
CA ASP A 496 6.48 -23.00 3.39
C ASP A 496 5.66 -22.56 4.62
N MET A 497 4.50 -23.19 4.84
CA MET A 497 3.63 -22.85 5.97
C MET A 497 4.26 -23.15 7.33
N GLN A 498 5.19 -24.12 7.41
CA GLN A 498 5.93 -24.42 8.64
C GLN A 498 6.95 -23.31 8.94
N ASN A 499 7.48 -22.65 7.92
CA ASN A 499 8.27 -21.42 8.10
C ASN A 499 7.39 -20.25 8.53
N ALA A 500 6.24 -20.05 7.87
CA ALA A 500 5.28 -19.00 8.18
C ALA A 500 4.82 -19.06 9.66
N TRP A 501 4.42 -20.24 10.13
CA TRP A 501 4.07 -20.47 11.54
C TRP A 501 5.28 -20.29 12.47
N GLY A 502 6.46 -20.77 12.10
CA GLY A 502 7.69 -20.57 12.88
C GLY A 502 8.06 -19.10 13.08
N ILE A 503 7.86 -18.26 12.06
CA ILE A 503 8.07 -16.80 12.13
C ILE A 503 7.04 -16.16 13.08
N VAL A 504 5.75 -16.41 12.86
CA VAL A 504 4.66 -15.89 13.71
C VAL A 504 4.88 -16.29 15.17
N ARG A 505 5.21 -17.56 15.43
CA ARG A 505 5.47 -18.08 16.77
C ARG A 505 6.63 -17.36 17.44
N CYS A 506 7.75 -17.17 16.73
CA CYS A 506 8.92 -16.46 17.28
C CYS A 506 8.60 -15.00 17.64
N ILE A 507 7.74 -14.32 16.87
CA ILE A 507 7.30 -12.95 17.14
C ILE A 507 6.39 -12.93 18.37
N ILE A 508 5.38 -13.80 18.43
CA ILE A 508 4.49 -13.94 19.61
C ILE A 508 5.29 -14.25 20.88
N ASP A 509 6.21 -15.20 20.82
CA ASP A 509 7.10 -15.59 21.94
C ASP A 509 8.07 -14.48 22.37
N THR A 510 8.30 -13.48 21.51
CA THR A 510 9.05 -12.29 21.86
C THR A 510 8.12 -11.32 22.57
N CYS A 511 6.99 -10.94 21.95
CA CYS A 511 6.02 -10.00 22.52
C CYS A 511 5.44 -10.43 23.87
N MET A 512 5.18 -11.73 24.08
CA MET A 512 4.70 -12.28 25.37
C MET A 512 5.71 -12.09 26.53
N LYS A 513 6.96 -11.70 26.26
CA LYS A 513 7.99 -11.46 27.29
C LYS A 513 8.20 -9.98 27.65
N LEU A 514 7.72 -9.00 26.86
CA LEU A 514 8.21 -7.60 26.85
C LEU A 514 7.69 -6.63 27.95
N GLU A 515 7.15 -7.12 29.07
CA GLU A 515 6.24 -6.35 29.97
C GLU A 515 4.91 -5.95 29.25
N GLU A 516 4.04 -5.08 29.80
CA GLU A 516 2.78 -4.60 29.18
C GLU A 516 2.97 -3.21 28.52
N GLY A 517 2.18 -2.87 27.49
CA GLY A 517 2.30 -1.59 26.77
C GLY A 517 2.05 -1.65 25.26
N LYS A 518 2.38 -0.55 24.56
CA LYS A 518 2.33 -0.44 23.08
C LYS A 518 3.71 -0.68 22.46
N TYR A 519 3.75 -1.45 21.38
CA TYR A 519 4.96 -1.80 20.62
C TYR A 519 4.74 -1.62 19.12
N LEU A 520 5.82 -1.51 18.36
CA LEU A 520 5.79 -1.46 16.90
C LEU A 520 6.74 -2.49 16.29
N ILE A 521 6.21 -3.36 15.43
CA ILE A 521 7.02 -4.21 14.54
C ILE A 521 7.19 -3.46 13.23
N LEU A 522 8.40 -2.96 12.96
CA LEU A 522 8.73 -2.23 11.73
C LEU A 522 9.75 -3.02 10.91
N LYS A 523 9.45 -3.20 9.62
CA LYS A 523 10.44 -3.65 8.65
C LYS A 523 11.31 -2.48 8.17
N ASP A 524 12.63 -2.68 8.11
CA ASP A 524 13.58 -1.65 7.63
C ASP A 524 13.46 -1.46 6.10
N PRO A 525 13.23 -0.23 5.59
CA PRO A 525 13.03 0.02 4.15
C PRO A 525 14.22 -0.36 3.25
N ASN A 526 15.43 -0.41 3.81
CA ASN A 526 16.68 -0.53 3.06
C ASN A 526 17.51 -1.77 3.47
N LYS A 527 17.12 -2.47 4.54
CA LYS A 527 17.78 -3.70 5.02
C LYS A 527 16.78 -4.86 5.16
N PRO A 528 17.19 -6.12 4.93
CA PRO A 528 16.34 -7.30 5.11
C PRO A 528 16.23 -7.69 6.59
N VAL A 529 15.68 -6.80 7.42
CA VAL A 529 15.48 -6.98 8.86
C VAL A 529 14.13 -6.41 9.31
N ILE A 530 13.56 -6.99 10.36
CA ILE A 530 12.47 -6.39 11.15
C ILE A 530 13.00 -6.02 12.55
N ARG A 531 12.44 -4.97 13.13
CA ARG A 531 12.73 -4.53 14.50
C ARG A 531 11.44 -4.42 15.29
N ILE A 532 11.51 -4.79 16.56
CA ILE A 532 10.46 -4.52 17.54
C ILE A 532 10.90 -3.30 18.36
N TYR A 533 10.09 -2.24 18.35
CA TYR A 533 10.28 -1.05 19.17
C TYR A 533 9.29 -1.06 20.33
N GLY A 534 9.74 -0.64 21.51
CA GLY A 534 8.87 -0.18 22.59
C GLY A 534 8.52 1.29 22.36
N LEU A 535 7.23 1.60 22.47
CA LEU A 535 6.69 2.95 22.28
C LEU A 535 6.41 3.59 23.65
N PRO A 536 6.59 4.91 23.79
CA PRO A 536 6.07 5.64 24.95
C PRO A 536 4.54 5.57 25.04
N ASP A 537 4.02 5.69 26.26
CA ASP A 537 2.58 5.86 26.50
C ASP A 537 2.04 7.08 25.72
N GLY A 538 0.76 7.03 25.32
CA GLY A 538 0.15 8.03 24.44
C GLY A 538 0.53 7.93 22.95
N THR A 539 1.54 7.14 22.55
CA THR A 539 1.86 6.97 21.11
C THR A 539 0.68 6.31 20.38
N PHE A 540 0.19 6.95 19.32
CA PHE A 540 -1.03 6.58 18.58
C PHE A 540 -2.31 6.56 19.43
N SER A 541 -2.36 7.26 20.55
CA SER A 541 -3.63 7.81 21.02
C SER A 541 -3.89 9.07 20.19
N SER A 542 -5.09 9.25 19.67
CA SER A 542 -5.52 10.59 19.24
C SER A 542 -5.99 11.35 20.47
N ASP A 543 -5.82 12.67 20.47
CA ASP A 543 -6.30 13.57 21.52
C ASP A 543 -7.83 13.79 21.39
N ASP A 544 -8.59 12.74 21.02
CA ASP A 544 -10.05 12.75 20.82
C ASP A 544 -10.81 12.17 22.05
N ASP A 545 -10.09 11.69 23.08
CA ASP A 545 -10.66 11.16 24.33
C ASP A 545 -10.99 12.27 25.36
N ASP A 546 -10.79 13.56 25.03
CA ASP A 546 -10.97 14.72 25.94
C ASP A 546 -12.41 15.30 25.97
N ASP A 547 -13.36 14.76 25.18
CA ASP A 547 -14.73 15.28 25.01
C ASP A 547 -15.84 14.42 25.70
N GLU A 548 -15.51 13.43 26.55
CA GLU A 548 -16.49 12.52 27.23
C GLU A 548 -16.67 12.76 28.76
N ASP A 549 -16.30 13.93 29.29
CA ASP A 549 -16.48 14.32 30.71
C ASP A 549 -17.24 15.67 30.89
N GLU A 550 -18.43 15.82 30.29
CA GLU A 550 -19.48 16.70 30.87
C GLU A 550 -20.64 15.86 31.42
N SER A 551 -20.69 15.79 32.75
CA SER A 551 -21.71 15.10 33.52
C SER A 551 -22.99 15.94 33.61
N ASP A 552 -24.02 15.54 32.85
CA ASP A 552 -25.39 15.97 33.14
C ASP A 552 -25.88 15.23 34.39
N GLU A 553 -25.85 15.91 35.54
CA GLU A 553 -26.47 15.45 36.78
C GLU A 553 -28.01 15.53 36.64
N GLU A 554 -28.71 14.49 37.11
CA GLU A 554 -30.18 14.47 37.19
C GLU A 554 -30.66 15.47 38.26
N GLU A 555 -31.47 16.46 37.88
CA GLU A 555 -32.40 17.13 38.80
C GLU A 555 -33.84 16.81 38.37
N ASP A 556 -34.50 15.96 39.15
CA ASP A 556 -35.95 15.82 39.17
C ASP A 556 -36.58 17.13 39.70
N ASP A 557 -37.69 17.56 39.10
CA ASP A 557 -38.76 18.27 39.84
C ASP A 557 -40.09 17.96 39.14
N ASP A 558 -41.00 17.30 39.88
CA ASP A 558 -42.38 17.03 39.48
C ASP A 558 -43.21 18.33 39.49
N ASP A 559 -44.25 18.39 38.65
CA ASP A 559 -45.58 18.84 39.08
C ASP A 559 -46.66 18.45 38.05
N ASP A 560 -47.71 17.80 38.53
CA ASP A 560 -48.91 17.41 37.76
C ASP A 560 -49.82 18.62 37.47
N GLU A 561 -50.62 18.57 36.39
CA GLU A 561 -52.09 18.56 36.49
C GLU A 561 -52.79 18.53 35.12
N ASP A 562 -53.91 17.82 35.13
CA ASP A 562 -54.88 17.51 34.08
C ASP A 562 -55.40 18.70 33.22
N ASP A 563 -55.88 18.40 31.99
CA ASP A 563 -57.32 18.52 31.71
C ASP A 563 -57.74 17.78 30.42
N ASP A 564 -58.99 17.32 30.41
CA ASP A 564 -59.64 16.56 29.33
C ASP A 564 -59.92 17.40 28.06
N ASP A 565 -60.09 16.73 26.91
CA ASP A 565 -61.35 16.82 26.15
C ASP A 565 -61.44 15.75 25.05
N ASP A 566 -62.53 14.98 25.09
CA ASP A 566 -62.98 14.10 24.01
C ASP A 566 -63.45 14.94 22.79
N ASP A 567 -63.34 14.39 21.57
CA ASP A 567 -64.53 14.32 20.72
C ASP A 567 -64.40 13.26 19.60
N ASP A 568 -65.35 12.33 19.61
CA ASP A 568 -65.64 11.38 18.53
C ASP A 568 -66.22 12.13 17.33
N GLU A 569 -65.81 11.82 16.09
CA GLU A 569 -66.84 11.64 15.04
C GLU A 569 -66.42 10.67 13.94
N LYS A 570 -67.22 9.61 13.79
CA LYS A 570 -67.21 8.70 12.65
C LYS A 570 -67.95 9.35 11.49
N ASN A 571 -67.50 9.08 10.26
CA ASN A 571 -68.45 8.62 9.24
C ASN A 571 -67.78 7.74 8.19
N ASP A 572 -68.40 6.57 7.97
CA ASP A 572 -68.26 5.82 6.74
C ASP A 572 -68.80 6.66 5.58
N ASP A 573 -68.22 6.57 4.38
CA ASP A 573 -69.06 6.52 3.17
C ASP A 573 -68.40 5.84 1.96
N GLU A 574 -69.25 5.41 1.03
CA GLU A 574 -68.93 4.42 0.00
C GLU A 574 -68.25 4.94 -1.30
N LYS A 575 -67.64 3.98 -2.04
CA LYS A 575 -67.52 3.92 -3.52
C LYS A 575 -66.78 5.04 -4.26
N LYS A 576 -65.60 4.69 -4.80
CA LYS A 576 -65.50 4.20 -6.20
C LYS A 576 -64.18 3.53 -6.55
#